data_AF-A0A5E4X7B7-F1
#
_entry.id   AF-A0A5E4X7B7-F1
#
_cell.length_a   1.000
_cell.length_b   1.000
_cell.length_c   1.000
_cell.angle_alpha   90.00
_cell.angle_beta   90.00
_cell.angle_gamma   90.00
#
_symmetry.space_group_name_H-M   'P 1'
#
loop_
_entity.id
_entity.type
_entity.pdbx_description
1 polymer ?
#
loop_
_entity_poly.entity_id
_entity_poly.type
_entity_poly.pdbx_seq_one_letter_code
_entity_poly.pdbx_strand_id
1 'polypeptide(L)'
;MKHSHPSAHAAQPLSEEQNPVEAASPGESPHLAAVNGNPDLRVEYVDEAIRSRRSIRAYLPTPVPQDTVAEILSVASRAPSGSNIQPWQTYVLTGDALHRLTSRLLDAFNDPAQRLMHQEEYAYYPREWTEPYQARRRKVGWDLYGLLGIGRADKDRMHGQHARNFRFFDAPVGMIFTIDRHLELGSWLDYGMFLQSVMVAARARGLDTCPQAAFATFHRIIAEQLHLPEARMVVCGMALGYADPDAVENRLVTERAPLQEWAHFLN
;
A
#
# COMPACT_ATOMS: atom_id res chain seq x y z
N MET A 1 5.73 -65.73 63.01
CA MET A 1 5.11 -64.83 62.01
C MET A 1 5.69 -65.21 60.65
N LYS A 2 4.98 -66.05 59.89
CA LYS A 2 4.35 -65.78 58.57
C LYS A 2 5.37 -65.38 57.49
N HIS A 3 5.78 -66.31 56.60
CA HIS A 3 5.25 -66.57 55.23
C HIS A 3 5.56 -65.40 54.27
N SER A 4 5.94 -65.51 52.99
CA SER A 4 6.11 -66.59 52.01
C SER A 4 6.47 -65.92 50.66
N HIS A 5 7.45 -66.47 49.93
CA HIS A 5 7.66 -66.63 48.46
C HIS A 5 6.96 -65.78 47.34
N PRO A 6 7.47 -65.85 46.07
CA PRO A 6 7.72 -64.76 45.10
C PRO A 6 6.67 -64.65 43.97
N SER A 7 6.78 -63.66 43.07
CA SER A 7 6.60 -63.81 41.60
C SER A 7 6.73 -62.46 40.84
N ALA A 8 6.77 -62.59 39.52
CA ALA A 8 7.15 -61.67 38.46
C ALA A 8 6.08 -60.64 38.00
N HIS A 9 6.56 -59.78 37.08
CA HIS A 9 5.84 -59.00 36.05
C HIS A 9 4.89 -57.87 36.48
N ALA A 10 5.29 -56.65 36.12
CA ALA A 10 4.38 -55.67 35.52
C ALA A 10 5.17 -54.77 34.55
N ALA A 11 4.67 -54.69 33.32
CA ALA A 11 5.19 -53.85 32.25
C ALA A 11 4.42 -52.52 32.18
N GLN A 12 5.06 -51.54 31.51
CA GLN A 12 4.51 -50.32 30.87
C GLN A 12 4.24 -49.07 31.74
N PRO A 13 4.32 -47.84 31.15
CA PRO A 13 4.23 -47.53 29.71
C PRO A 13 5.34 -46.68 29.08
N LEU A 14 5.28 -46.72 27.75
CA LEU A 14 6.04 -45.98 26.74
C LEU A 14 6.03 -44.47 27.01
N SER A 15 7.21 -43.87 26.99
CA SER A 15 7.39 -42.42 26.88
C SER A 15 6.96 -41.97 25.48
N GLU A 16 6.13 -40.94 25.46
CA GLU A 16 5.53 -40.26 24.30
C GLU A 16 6.49 -40.14 23.10
N GLU A 17 6.03 -40.68 21.96
CA GLU A 17 6.56 -40.33 20.64
C GLU A 17 6.48 -38.82 20.46
N GLN A 18 7.64 -38.18 20.37
CA GLN A 18 7.76 -36.84 19.83
C GLN A 18 7.39 -36.91 18.35
N ASN A 19 6.18 -36.46 18.02
CA ASN A 19 5.77 -36.25 16.64
C ASN A 19 6.77 -35.29 15.96
N PRO A 20 7.45 -35.70 14.88
CA PRO A 20 8.29 -34.79 14.14
C PRO A 20 7.39 -33.74 13.46
N VAL A 21 7.71 -32.47 13.70
CA VAL A 21 7.06 -31.33 13.03
C VAL A 21 7.26 -31.53 11.53
N GLU A 22 6.19 -31.86 10.82
CA GLU A 22 6.16 -31.93 9.36
C GLU A 22 6.61 -30.57 8.81
N ALA A 23 7.71 -30.58 8.07
CA ALA A 23 8.20 -29.38 7.41
C ALA A 23 7.16 -28.94 6.37
N ALA A 24 6.62 -27.73 6.55
CA ALA A 24 5.66 -27.14 5.63
C ALA A 24 6.17 -27.16 4.19
N SER A 25 5.31 -27.56 3.26
CA SER A 25 5.59 -27.58 1.83
C SER A 25 5.93 -26.16 1.32
N PRO A 26 6.82 -26.00 0.33
CA PRO A 26 7.14 -24.69 -0.24
C PRO A 26 5.86 -24.07 -0.84
N GLY A 27 5.27 -23.08 -0.15
CA GLY A 27 4.08 -22.37 -0.60
C GLY A 27 2.88 -22.40 0.36
N GLU A 28 2.90 -23.23 1.41
CA GLU A 28 1.91 -23.12 2.49
C GLU A 28 2.37 -22.08 3.51
N SER A 29 1.59 -21.01 3.63
CA SER A 29 1.76 -20.05 4.72
C SER A 29 1.47 -20.78 6.02
N PRO A 30 2.39 -20.82 7.01
CA PRO A 30 2.12 -21.45 8.29
C PRO A 30 0.98 -20.69 8.96
N HIS A 31 -0.24 -21.22 8.86
CA HIS A 31 -1.41 -20.65 9.48
C HIS A 31 -1.24 -20.79 11.00
N LEU A 32 -0.91 -19.70 11.69
CA LEU A 32 -0.89 -19.63 13.15
C LEU A 32 -2.29 -19.93 13.69
N ALA A 33 -2.48 -21.13 14.25
CA ALA A 33 -3.74 -21.63 14.78
C ALA A 33 -4.39 -20.68 15.81
N ALA A 34 -3.58 -19.89 16.54
CA ALA A 34 -4.03 -18.98 17.59
C ALA A 34 -4.91 -17.82 17.07
N VAL A 35 -4.61 -17.25 15.89
CA VAL A 35 -5.42 -16.16 15.32
C VAL A 35 -6.74 -16.69 14.78
N ASN A 36 -6.74 -17.93 14.24
CA ASN A 36 -7.96 -18.58 13.79
C ASN A 36 -8.87 -19.05 14.93
N GLY A 37 -8.36 -19.11 16.17
CA GLY A 37 -9.12 -19.49 17.36
C GLY A 37 -10.07 -18.43 17.92
N ASN A 38 -9.96 -17.16 17.49
CA ASN A 38 -10.87 -16.09 17.90
C ASN A 38 -11.42 -15.32 16.67
N PRO A 39 -12.62 -15.68 16.17
CA PRO A 39 -13.26 -15.02 15.04
C PRO A 39 -13.49 -13.52 15.23
N ASP A 40 -13.88 -13.08 16.44
CA ASP A 40 -14.25 -11.68 16.69
C ASP A 40 -13.03 -10.76 16.58
N LEU A 41 -11.88 -11.19 17.13
CA LEU A 41 -10.63 -10.45 16.99
C LEU A 41 -10.18 -10.36 15.53
N ARG A 42 -10.39 -11.41 14.73
CA ARG A 42 -10.06 -11.37 13.29
C ARG A 42 -10.89 -10.32 12.57
N VAL A 43 -12.20 -10.29 12.82
CA VAL A 43 -13.09 -9.28 12.24
C VAL A 43 -12.64 -7.89 12.68
N GLU A 44 -12.42 -7.68 13.97
CA GLU A 44 -12.03 -6.38 14.53
C GLU A 44 -10.74 -5.85 13.90
N TYR A 45 -9.65 -6.63 13.90
CA TYR A 45 -8.36 -6.16 13.40
C TYR A 45 -8.34 -5.96 11.88
N VAL A 46 -9.00 -6.82 11.11
CA VAL A 46 -9.07 -6.66 9.64
C VAL A 46 -9.91 -5.44 9.28
N ASP A 47 -11.07 -5.27 9.92
CA ASP A 47 -11.93 -4.11 9.68
C ASP A 47 -11.26 -2.81 10.14
N GLU A 48 -10.57 -2.81 11.28
CA GLU A 48 -9.82 -1.65 11.76
C GLU A 48 -8.74 -1.25 10.75
N ALA A 49 -7.92 -2.19 10.28
CA ALA A 49 -6.86 -1.89 9.32
C ALA A 49 -7.41 -1.31 8.00
N ILE A 50 -8.57 -1.80 7.53
CA ILE A 50 -9.24 -1.28 6.33
C ILE A 50 -9.84 0.12 6.58
N ARG A 51 -10.52 0.31 7.71
CA ARG A 51 -11.25 1.55 8.04
C ARG A 51 -10.32 2.68 8.48
N SER A 52 -9.25 2.39 9.21
CA SER A 52 -8.30 3.39 9.71
C SER A 52 -7.33 3.86 8.64
N ARG A 53 -7.09 3.04 7.60
CA ARG A 53 -6.30 3.43 6.43
C ARG A 53 -6.89 4.68 5.78
N ARG A 54 -6.07 5.73 5.71
CA ARG A 54 -6.36 7.01 5.04
C ARG A 54 -5.19 7.39 4.15
N SER A 55 -5.40 8.37 3.26
CA SER A 55 -4.31 8.94 2.45
C SER A 55 -3.59 9.99 3.27
N ILE A 56 -2.45 9.64 3.85
CA ILE A 56 -1.64 10.52 4.70
C ILE A 56 -0.69 11.37 3.86
N ARG A 57 -0.66 12.68 4.13
CA ARG A 57 0.01 13.70 3.30
C ARG A 57 1.00 14.55 4.07
N ALA A 58 1.39 14.09 5.25
CA ALA A 58 2.52 14.58 6.02
C ALA A 58 2.99 13.46 6.94
N TYR A 59 4.30 13.27 7.02
CA TYR A 59 4.92 12.16 7.73
C TYR A 59 5.99 12.68 8.67
N LEU A 60 6.21 11.95 9.76
CA LEU A 60 7.36 12.17 10.63
C LEU A 60 8.65 11.75 9.91
N PRO A 61 9.80 12.37 10.21
CA PRO A 61 11.10 11.98 9.63
C PRO A 61 11.63 10.65 10.18
N THR A 62 10.88 10.00 11.06
CA THR A 62 11.23 8.72 11.68
C THR A 62 11.47 7.67 10.59
N PRO A 63 12.67 7.08 10.49
CA PRO A 63 12.97 6.08 9.48
C PRO A 63 12.13 4.81 9.68
N VAL A 64 11.78 4.15 8.59
CA VAL A 64 11.14 2.82 8.61
C VAL A 64 12.20 1.76 8.36
N PRO A 65 12.35 0.73 9.21
CA PRO A 65 13.30 -0.36 8.98
C PRO A 65 13.03 -1.07 7.65
N GLN A 66 14.08 -1.42 6.92
CA GLN A 66 13.96 -2.11 5.63
C GLN A 66 13.20 -3.43 5.76
N ASP A 67 13.47 -4.20 6.82
CA ASP A 67 12.79 -5.48 7.08
C ASP A 67 11.28 -5.29 7.25
N THR A 68 10.84 -4.20 7.90
CA THR A 68 9.42 -3.87 8.03
C THR A 68 8.77 -3.61 6.66
N VAL A 69 9.47 -2.90 5.76
CA VAL A 69 8.97 -2.68 4.39
C VAL A 69 8.94 -3.99 3.59
N ALA A 70 9.97 -4.83 3.72
CA ALA A 70 10.04 -6.12 3.07
C ALA A 70 8.91 -7.06 3.53
N GLU A 71 8.61 -7.09 4.83
CA GLU A 71 7.49 -7.83 5.38
C GLU A 71 6.13 -7.34 4.85
N ILE A 72 5.93 -6.02 4.75
CA ILE A 72 4.70 -5.45 4.17
C ILE A 72 4.52 -5.96 2.74
N LEU A 73 5.56 -5.89 1.92
CA LEU A 73 5.53 -6.34 0.52
C LEU A 73 5.34 -7.85 0.43
N SER A 74 5.96 -8.63 1.33
CA SER A 74 5.81 -10.09 1.39
C SER A 74 4.39 -10.52 1.80
N VAL A 75 3.74 -9.78 2.70
CA VAL A 75 2.33 -10.03 3.02
C VAL A 75 1.45 -9.62 1.84
N ALA A 76 1.72 -8.46 1.25
CA ALA A 76 0.94 -7.94 0.13
C ALA A 76 1.04 -8.80 -1.14
N SER A 77 2.15 -9.52 -1.35
CA SER A 77 2.32 -10.44 -2.49
C SER A 77 1.37 -11.64 -2.46
N ARG A 78 0.59 -11.82 -1.38
CA ARG A 78 -0.52 -12.78 -1.31
C ARG A 78 -1.81 -12.25 -1.93
N ALA A 79 -1.83 -11.02 -2.45
CA ALA A 79 -2.93 -10.54 -3.28
C ALA A 79 -3.20 -11.52 -4.43
N PRO A 80 -4.47 -11.78 -4.78
CA PRO A 80 -4.78 -12.62 -5.94
C PRO A 80 -4.38 -11.91 -7.23
N SER A 81 -4.14 -12.69 -8.27
CA SER A 81 -3.99 -12.20 -9.64
C SER A 81 -4.57 -13.21 -10.64
N GLY A 82 -5.04 -12.74 -11.79
CA GLY A 82 -5.51 -13.62 -12.86
C GLY A 82 -4.48 -14.70 -13.19
N SER A 83 -4.86 -15.97 -13.10
CA SER A 83 -3.95 -17.13 -13.28
C SER A 83 -2.67 -17.09 -12.42
N ASN A 84 -2.69 -16.36 -11.30
CA ASN A 84 -1.56 -16.16 -10.40
C ASN A 84 -0.29 -15.56 -11.05
N ILE A 85 -0.44 -14.73 -12.09
CA ILE A 85 0.70 -14.16 -12.84
C ILE A 85 1.52 -13.13 -12.06
N GLN A 86 0.98 -12.58 -10.96
CA GLN A 86 1.67 -11.70 -10.01
C GLN A 86 2.44 -10.55 -10.72
N PRO A 87 1.74 -9.64 -11.43
CA PRO A 87 2.36 -8.74 -12.41
C PRO A 87 3.17 -7.59 -11.80
N TRP A 88 3.18 -7.46 -10.47
CA TRP A 88 3.75 -6.34 -9.76
C TRP A 88 5.29 -6.38 -9.69
N GLN A 89 5.87 -5.20 -9.83
CA GLN A 89 7.29 -4.92 -9.60
C GLN A 89 7.39 -3.60 -8.84
N THR A 90 8.07 -3.62 -7.69
CA THR A 90 8.11 -2.48 -6.76
C THR A 90 9.56 -2.03 -6.54
N TYR A 91 9.81 -0.74 -6.71
CA TYR A 91 11.09 -0.10 -6.44
C TYR A 91 10.96 0.72 -5.15
N VAL A 92 11.63 0.26 -4.09
CA VAL A 92 11.61 0.91 -2.77
C VAL A 92 12.78 1.89 -2.68
N LEU A 93 12.49 3.13 -2.30
CA LEU A 93 13.42 4.25 -2.30
C LEU A 93 13.52 4.83 -0.89
N THR A 94 14.74 4.89 -0.37
CA THR A 94 15.08 5.56 0.89
C THR A 94 16.38 6.36 0.71
N GLY A 95 16.71 7.22 1.68
CA GLY A 95 17.97 7.98 1.71
C GLY A 95 18.29 8.68 0.39
N ASP A 96 19.52 8.49 -0.11
CA ASP A 96 20.00 9.17 -1.32
C ASP A 96 19.21 8.83 -2.57
N ALA A 97 18.70 7.60 -2.70
CA ALA A 97 17.93 7.19 -3.88
C ALA A 97 16.59 7.95 -3.94
N LEU A 98 15.92 8.07 -2.80
CA LEU A 98 14.71 8.88 -2.67
C LEU A 98 15.01 10.36 -2.93
N HIS A 99 16.09 10.89 -2.34
CA HIS A 99 16.47 12.29 -2.52
C HIS A 99 16.78 12.65 -3.98
N ARG A 100 17.53 11.79 -4.70
CA ARG A 100 17.84 12.00 -6.12
C ARG A 100 16.58 12.02 -6.98
N LEU A 101 15.70 11.04 -6.81
CA LEU A 101 14.47 10.96 -7.60
C LEU A 101 13.56 12.16 -7.33
N THR A 102 13.31 12.47 -6.06
CA THR A 102 12.42 13.57 -5.66
C THR A 102 12.95 14.93 -6.13
N SER A 103 14.26 15.17 -6.03
CA SER A 103 14.89 16.40 -6.54
C SER A 103 14.66 16.56 -8.04
N ARG A 104 14.96 15.52 -8.83
CA ARG A 104 14.79 15.56 -10.29
C ARG A 104 13.33 15.78 -10.71
N LEU A 105 12.38 15.14 -10.02
CA LEU A 105 10.95 15.31 -10.28
C LEU A 105 10.47 16.72 -9.94
N LEU A 106 10.95 17.30 -8.84
CA LEU A 106 10.60 18.68 -8.45
C LEU A 106 11.16 19.70 -9.42
N ASP A 107 12.40 19.52 -9.89
CA ASP A 107 12.98 20.42 -10.88
C ASP A 107 12.13 20.44 -12.14
N ALA A 108 11.76 19.26 -12.65
CA ALA A 108 10.90 19.14 -13.83
C ALA A 108 9.48 19.65 -13.58
N PHE A 109 8.92 19.45 -12.39
CA PHE A 109 7.60 19.95 -12.04
C PHE A 109 7.60 21.48 -11.89
N ASN A 110 8.62 22.08 -11.28
CA ASN A 110 8.67 23.51 -11.02
C ASN A 110 9.07 24.34 -12.25
N ASP A 111 9.71 23.74 -13.24
CA ASP A 111 9.96 24.34 -14.55
C ASP A 111 8.75 24.14 -15.50
N PRO A 112 8.02 25.21 -15.90
CA PRO A 112 6.88 25.10 -16.82
C PRO A 112 7.23 24.48 -18.18
N ALA A 113 8.42 24.75 -18.71
CA ALA A 113 8.83 24.22 -20.01
C ALA A 113 9.08 22.71 -19.93
N GLN A 114 9.72 22.25 -18.85
CA GLN A 114 9.91 20.82 -18.58
C GLN A 114 8.57 20.11 -18.37
N ARG A 115 7.69 20.69 -17.57
CA ARG A 115 6.38 20.10 -17.25
C ARG A 115 5.56 19.78 -18.50
N LEU A 116 5.61 20.63 -19.54
CA LEU A 116 4.90 20.43 -20.80
C LEU A 116 5.46 19.26 -21.64
N MET A 117 6.67 18.80 -21.38
CA MET A 117 7.29 17.66 -22.06
C MET A 117 6.87 16.30 -21.46
N HIS A 118 6.09 16.31 -20.39
CA HIS A 118 5.72 15.13 -19.62
C HIS A 118 4.20 14.93 -19.63
N GLN A 119 3.77 13.74 -20.01
CA GLN A 119 2.37 13.30 -19.97
C GLN A 119 2.33 11.86 -19.48
N GLU A 120 1.19 11.46 -18.91
CA GLU A 120 0.95 10.07 -18.56
C GLU A 120 0.94 9.16 -19.81
N GLU A 121 1.45 7.92 -19.68
CA GLU A 121 1.39 6.92 -20.75
C GLU A 121 0.01 6.26 -20.87
N TYR A 122 -0.82 6.39 -19.85
CA TYR A 122 -2.14 5.77 -19.78
C TYR A 122 -3.14 6.74 -19.12
N ALA A 123 -4.39 6.72 -19.55
CA ALA A 123 -5.41 7.60 -19.00
C ALA A 123 -5.89 7.09 -17.63
N TYR A 124 -5.30 7.58 -16.53
CA TYR A 124 -5.77 7.24 -15.17
C TYR A 124 -7.19 7.79 -14.88
N TYR A 125 -7.46 9.01 -15.34
CA TYR A 125 -8.76 9.66 -15.19
C TYR A 125 -9.48 9.79 -16.54
N PRO A 126 -10.82 9.85 -16.53
CA PRO A 126 -11.58 10.11 -17.75
C PRO A 126 -11.25 11.50 -18.30
N ARG A 127 -11.31 11.62 -19.63
CA ARG A 127 -11.12 12.90 -20.34
C ARG A 127 -12.30 13.85 -20.12
N GLU A 128 -13.50 13.29 -19.97
CA GLU A 128 -14.73 14.02 -19.65
C GLU A 128 -15.29 13.56 -18.30
N TRP A 129 -15.64 14.52 -17.45
CA TRP A 129 -16.16 14.24 -16.11
C TRP A 129 -17.68 14.42 -16.06
N THR A 130 -18.37 13.39 -15.61
CA THR A 130 -19.82 13.38 -15.38
C THR A 130 -20.15 13.18 -13.90
N GLU A 131 -21.39 13.48 -13.52
CA GLU A 131 -21.88 13.13 -12.18
C GLU A 131 -22.15 11.62 -12.06
N PRO A 132 -21.96 11.01 -10.87
CA PRO A 132 -21.61 11.61 -9.58
C PRO A 132 -20.09 11.81 -9.35
N TYR A 133 -19.25 11.45 -10.32
CA TYR A 133 -17.80 11.41 -10.16
C TYR A 133 -17.17 12.81 -10.05
N GLN A 134 -17.69 13.77 -10.81
CA GLN A 134 -17.23 15.15 -10.76
C GLN A 134 -17.44 15.77 -9.37
N ALA A 135 -18.62 15.62 -8.75
CA ALA A 135 -18.88 16.08 -7.40
C ALA A 135 -17.95 15.43 -6.36
N ARG A 136 -17.78 14.10 -6.41
CA ARG A 136 -16.90 13.35 -5.49
C ARG A 136 -15.45 13.85 -5.56
N ARG A 137 -14.92 14.07 -6.77
CA ARG A 137 -13.57 14.63 -6.99
C ARG A 137 -13.44 16.06 -6.47
N ARG A 138 -14.42 16.92 -6.75
CA ARG A 138 -14.40 18.33 -6.28
C ARG A 138 -14.42 18.39 -4.77
N LYS A 139 -15.27 17.60 -4.12
CA LYS A 139 -15.43 17.59 -2.67
C LYS A 139 -14.14 17.28 -1.93
N VAL A 140 -13.46 16.17 -2.27
CA VAL A 140 -12.20 15.83 -1.60
C VAL A 140 -11.11 16.90 -1.81
N GLY A 141 -11.08 17.54 -2.98
CA GLY A 141 -10.17 18.65 -3.26
C GLY A 141 -10.48 19.88 -2.41
N TRP A 142 -11.76 20.25 -2.28
CA TRP A 142 -12.19 21.39 -1.45
C TRP A 142 -11.98 21.15 0.03
N ASP A 143 -12.28 19.95 0.52
CA ASP A 143 -12.10 19.61 1.93
C ASP A 143 -10.60 19.68 2.30
N LEU A 144 -9.71 19.15 1.45
CA LEU A 144 -8.26 19.25 1.64
C LEU A 144 -7.76 20.70 1.62
N TYR A 145 -8.15 21.47 0.60
CA TYR A 145 -7.73 22.87 0.52
C TYR A 145 -8.34 23.75 1.62
N GLY A 146 -9.55 23.44 2.06
CA GLY A 146 -10.18 24.10 3.21
C GLY A 146 -9.36 23.90 4.48
N LEU A 147 -8.91 22.67 4.78
CA LEU A 147 -8.02 22.38 5.91
C LEU A 147 -6.70 23.15 5.84
N LEU A 148 -6.12 23.25 4.65
CA LEU A 148 -4.87 23.97 4.41
C LEU A 148 -5.06 25.49 4.31
N GLY A 149 -6.30 25.98 4.37
CA GLY A 149 -6.63 27.39 4.15
C GLY A 149 -6.23 27.91 2.76
N ILE A 150 -6.22 27.06 1.73
CA ILE A 150 -5.85 27.41 0.35
C ILE A 150 -7.11 27.83 -0.41
N GLY A 151 -7.17 29.10 -0.83
CA GLY A 151 -8.25 29.64 -1.64
C GLY A 151 -8.13 29.24 -3.12
N ARG A 152 -9.24 29.38 -3.87
CA ARG A 152 -9.28 29.08 -5.33
C ARG A 152 -8.33 29.95 -6.17
N ALA A 153 -8.01 31.14 -5.67
CA ALA A 153 -7.12 32.10 -6.30
C ALA A 153 -5.64 31.89 -5.94
N ASP A 154 -5.32 31.06 -4.94
CA ASP A 154 -3.97 30.88 -4.40
C ASP A 154 -3.13 29.94 -5.27
N LYS A 155 -2.91 30.29 -6.53
CA LYS A 155 -2.26 29.42 -7.52
C LYS A 155 -0.88 28.92 -7.06
N ASP A 156 -0.10 29.76 -6.42
CA ASP A 156 1.24 29.39 -5.93
C ASP A 156 1.16 28.36 -4.80
N ARG A 157 0.21 28.51 -3.87
CA ARG A 157 0.01 27.55 -2.78
C ARG A 157 -0.59 26.24 -3.30
N MET A 158 -1.50 26.30 -4.27
CA MET A 158 -2.02 25.10 -4.96
C MET A 158 -0.90 24.36 -5.69
N HIS A 159 -0.01 25.08 -6.40
CA HIS A 159 1.16 24.51 -7.06
C HIS A 159 2.11 23.87 -6.06
N GLY A 160 2.44 24.56 -4.96
CA GLY A 160 3.25 24.04 -3.87
C GLY A 160 2.66 22.79 -3.22
N GLN A 161 1.35 22.78 -2.95
CA GLN A 161 0.66 21.61 -2.40
C GLN A 161 0.68 20.43 -3.37
N HIS A 162 0.55 20.67 -4.68
CA HIS A 162 0.71 19.63 -5.69
C HIS A 162 2.15 19.10 -5.72
N ALA A 163 3.14 19.99 -5.66
CA ALA A 163 4.57 19.65 -5.67
C ALA A 163 4.95 18.64 -4.58
N ARG A 164 4.27 18.67 -3.42
CA ARG A 164 4.48 17.72 -2.32
C ARG A 164 4.27 16.26 -2.73
N ASN A 165 3.48 15.98 -3.76
CA ASN A 165 3.39 14.62 -4.30
C ASN A 165 4.78 14.09 -4.71
N PHE A 166 5.58 14.92 -5.37
CA PHE A 166 6.91 14.55 -5.88
C PHE A 166 7.99 14.53 -4.81
N ARG A 167 7.64 14.80 -3.55
CA ARG A 167 8.43 14.53 -2.35
C ARG A 167 7.90 13.34 -1.55
N PHE A 168 6.95 12.58 -2.09
CA PHE A 168 6.20 11.57 -1.32
C PHE A 168 5.61 12.16 -0.03
N PHE A 169 5.19 13.43 -0.05
CA PHE A 169 4.73 14.16 1.12
C PHE A 169 5.71 14.13 2.31
N ASP A 170 7.01 14.11 2.00
CA ASP A 170 8.10 14.12 2.96
C ASP A 170 8.24 12.79 3.74
N ALA A 171 7.60 11.72 3.24
CA ALA A 171 7.74 10.37 3.79
C ALA A 171 9.19 9.83 3.68
N PRO A 172 9.65 9.04 4.66
CA PRO A 172 10.99 8.43 4.65
C PRO A 172 11.14 7.30 3.63
N VAL A 173 10.03 6.74 3.13
CA VAL A 173 10.02 5.69 2.11
C VAL A 173 9.10 6.12 0.97
N GLY A 174 9.66 6.10 -0.25
CA GLY A 174 8.89 6.20 -1.49
C GLY A 174 8.89 4.85 -2.21
N MET A 175 7.74 4.43 -2.73
CA MET A 175 7.63 3.24 -3.56
C MET A 175 7.17 3.64 -4.96
N ILE A 176 7.84 3.12 -5.99
CA ILE A 176 7.40 3.21 -7.39
C ILE A 176 6.96 1.83 -7.86
N PHE A 177 5.76 1.77 -8.40
CA PHE A 177 5.14 0.55 -8.88
C PHE A 177 5.18 0.51 -10.40
N THR A 178 5.63 -0.60 -10.97
CA THR A 178 5.70 -0.80 -12.41
C THR A 178 5.02 -2.09 -12.82
N ILE A 179 4.56 -2.13 -14.06
CA ILE A 179 3.93 -3.28 -14.72
C ILE A 179 4.63 -3.51 -16.06
N ASP A 180 4.55 -4.74 -16.58
CA ASP A 180 4.92 -4.99 -17.97
C ASP A 180 3.90 -4.32 -18.92
N ARG A 181 4.39 -3.61 -19.94
CA ARG A 181 3.59 -2.88 -20.92
C ARG A 181 2.68 -3.76 -21.75
N HIS A 182 3.02 -5.03 -21.92
CA HIS A 182 2.22 -5.97 -22.70
C HIS A 182 0.98 -6.46 -21.93
N LEU A 183 0.91 -6.22 -20.63
CA LEU A 183 -0.24 -6.61 -19.83
C LEU A 183 -1.42 -5.65 -20.02
N GLU A 184 -2.60 -6.23 -20.08
CA GLU A 184 -3.84 -5.53 -20.41
C GLU A 184 -4.65 -5.17 -19.15
N LEU A 185 -5.85 -4.63 -19.36
CA LEU A 185 -6.76 -4.14 -18.31
C LEU A 185 -6.98 -5.12 -17.13
N GLY A 186 -6.96 -6.44 -17.39
CA GLY A 186 -7.09 -7.44 -16.32
C GLY A 186 -6.01 -7.29 -15.23
N SER A 187 -4.77 -7.03 -15.63
CA SER A 187 -3.66 -6.88 -14.68
C SER A 187 -3.69 -5.58 -13.89
N TRP A 188 -4.50 -4.59 -14.31
CA TRP A 188 -4.75 -3.40 -13.50
C TRP A 188 -5.65 -3.71 -12.29
N LEU A 189 -6.55 -4.70 -12.42
CA LEU A 189 -7.33 -5.21 -11.29
C LEU A 189 -6.41 -5.89 -10.28
N ASP A 190 -5.54 -6.79 -10.77
CA ASP A 190 -4.52 -7.48 -9.96
C ASP A 190 -3.64 -6.45 -9.20
N TYR A 191 -3.21 -5.39 -9.90
CA TYR A 191 -2.41 -4.34 -9.30
C TYR A 191 -3.17 -3.55 -8.22
N GLY A 192 -4.45 -3.24 -8.46
CA GLY A 192 -5.30 -2.60 -7.46
C GLY A 192 -5.42 -3.44 -6.18
N MET A 193 -5.57 -4.76 -6.31
CA MET A 193 -5.60 -5.71 -5.18
C MET A 193 -4.27 -5.70 -4.41
N PHE A 194 -3.14 -5.72 -5.12
CA PHE A 194 -1.81 -5.66 -4.52
C PHE A 194 -1.55 -4.34 -3.78
N LEU A 195 -1.82 -3.18 -4.41
CA LEU A 195 -1.64 -1.87 -3.78
C LEU A 195 -2.49 -1.72 -2.52
N GLN A 196 -3.74 -2.16 -2.55
CA GLN A 196 -4.59 -2.16 -1.36
C GLN A 196 -4.02 -3.06 -0.26
N SER A 197 -3.49 -4.23 -0.62
CA SER A 197 -2.85 -5.15 0.35
C SER A 197 -1.62 -4.52 1.00
N VAL A 198 -0.79 -3.79 0.24
CA VAL A 198 0.34 -2.99 0.80
C VAL A 198 -0.16 -1.99 1.83
N MET A 199 -1.19 -1.21 1.49
CA MET A 199 -1.71 -0.16 2.38
C MET A 199 -2.31 -0.74 3.67
N VAL A 200 -3.04 -1.86 3.59
CA VAL A 200 -3.62 -2.54 4.76
C VAL A 200 -2.53 -3.20 5.61
N ALA A 201 -1.57 -3.88 5.00
CA ALA A 201 -0.46 -4.50 5.71
C ALA A 201 0.45 -3.48 6.43
N ALA A 202 0.55 -2.25 5.89
CA ALA A 202 1.22 -1.13 6.56
C ALA A 202 0.48 -0.70 7.84
N ARG A 203 -0.87 -0.63 7.81
CA ARG A 203 -1.67 -0.28 9.00
C ARG A 203 -1.44 -1.23 10.17
N ALA A 204 -1.35 -2.53 9.90
CA ALA A 204 -1.07 -3.54 10.90
C ALA A 204 0.31 -3.37 11.60
N ARG A 205 1.22 -2.58 10.99
CA ARG A 205 2.55 -2.24 11.53
C ARG A 205 2.64 -0.82 12.07
N GLY A 206 1.49 -0.15 12.25
CA GLY A 206 1.43 1.23 12.73
C GLY A 206 1.94 2.27 11.72
N LEU A 207 2.04 1.89 10.44
CA LEU A 207 2.48 2.77 9.35
C LEU A 207 1.29 3.24 8.54
N ASP A 208 1.50 4.33 7.81
CA ASP A 208 0.51 4.97 6.95
C ASP A 208 1.05 5.14 5.54
N THR A 209 0.12 5.29 4.59
CA THR A 209 0.45 5.36 3.17
C THR A 209 -0.35 6.42 2.45
N CYS A 210 0.13 6.81 1.27
CA CYS A 210 -0.68 7.53 0.29
C CYS A 210 -0.35 7.03 -1.12
N PRO A 211 -1.32 6.41 -1.85
CA PRO A 211 -1.15 6.07 -3.25
C PRO A 211 -1.21 7.33 -4.12
N GLN A 212 -0.36 7.43 -5.13
CA GLN A 212 -0.10 8.66 -5.86
C GLN A 212 0.01 8.40 -7.37
N ALA A 213 -1.07 8.66 -8.11
CA ALA A 213 -1.05 8.66 -9.57
C ALA A 213 -0.20 9.79 -10.17
N ALA A 214 0.12 10.84 -9.39
CA ALA A 214 0.89 12.00 -9.84
C ALA A 214 2.24 11.63 -10.48
N PHE A 215 2.88 10.55 -10.02
CA PHE A 215 4.15 10.07 -10.57
C PHE A 215 4.05 9.59 -12.01
N ALA A 216 2.87 9.12 -12.47
CA ALA A 216 2.69 8.59 -13.82
C ALA A 216 2.99 9.64 -14.91
N THR A 217 2.77 10.93 -14.63
CA THR A 217 3.09 12.02 -15.56
C THR A 217 4.59 12.09 -15.87
N PHE A 218 5.44 11.82 -14.88
CA PHE A 218 6.90 11.92 -15.01
C PHE A 218 7.58 10.56 -15.20
N HIS A 219 6.85 9.59 -15.77
CA HIS A 219 7.32 8.23 -15.98
C HIS A 219 8.68 8.13 -16.69
N ARG A 220 9.00 9.02 -17.64
CA ARG A 220 10.29 9.03 -18.35
C ARG A 220 11.46 9.35 -17.42
N ILE A 221 11.29 10.34 -16.55
CA ILE A 221 12.29 10.68 -15.53
C ILE A 221 12.47 9.50 -14.58
N ILE A 222 11.37 8.91 -14.13
CA ILE A 222 11.41 7.75 -13.23
C ILE A 222 12.12 6.57 -13.91
N ALA A 223 11.83 6.31 -15.18
CA ALA A 223 12.45 5.25 -15.96
C ALA A 223 13.97 5.44 -16.08
N GLU A 224 14.42 6.67 -16.35
CA GLU A 224 15.84 7.02 -16.39
C GLU A 224 16.50 6.85 -15.01
N GLN A 225 15.93 7.44 -13.96
CA GLN A 225 16.52 7.44 -12.61
C GLN A 225 16.59 6.03 -11.98
N LEU A 226 15.63 5.16 -12.31
CA LEU A 226 15.55 3.80 -11.80
C LEU A 226 16.10 2.75 -12.77
N HIS A 227 16.60 3.17 -13.93
CA HIS A 227 17.07 2.29 -15.00
C HIS A 227 16.04 1.21 -15.38
N LEU A 228 14.77 1.63 -15.52
CA LEU A 228 13.69 0.71 -15.86
C LEU A 228 13.90 0.14 -17.27
N PRO A 229 13.69 -1.17 -17.48
CA PRO A 229 13.65 -1.75 -18.82
C PRO A 229 12.54 -1.09 -19.67
N GLU A 230 12.75 -0.99 -20.98
CA GLU A 230 11.77 -0.41 -21.91
C GLU A 230 10.40 -1.07 -21.80
N ALA A 231 10.35 -2.39 -21.57
CA ALA A 231 9.12 -3.15 -21.38
C ALA A 231 8.32 -2.76 -20.12
N ARG A 232 8.88 -1.93 -19.22
CA ARG A 232 8.20 -1.50 -17.99
C ARG A 232 7.51 -0.16 -18.16
N MET A 233 6.30 -0.08 -17.61
CA MET A 233 5.51 1.14 -17.47
C MET A 233 5.32 1.45 -15.99
N VAL A 234 5.43 2.73 -15.64
CA VAL A 234 5.14 3.21 -14.28
C VAL A 234 3.63 3.22 -14.09
N VAL A 235 3.15 2.47 -13.10
CA VAL A 235 1.74 2.47 -12.68
C VAL A 235 1.51 3.68 -11.79
N CYS A 236 2.10 3.73 -10.61
CA CYS A 236 1.95 4.85 -9.68
C CYS A 236 3.11 4.89 -8.68
N GLY A 237 3.10 5.90 -7.80
CA GLY A 237 3.93 5.88 -6.59
C GLY A 237 3.10 5.69 -5.32
N MET A 238 3.76 5.45 -4.19
CA MET A 238 3.15 5.47 -2.87
C MET A 238 4.15 5.97 -1.83
N ALA A 239 3.72 6.93 -1.01
CA ALA A 239 4.42 7.32 0.21
C ALA A 239 4.16 6.31 1.32
N LEU A 240 5.16 6.01 2.15
CA LEU A 240 5.06 5.13 3.33
C LEU A 240 5.86 5.71 4.50
N GLY A 241 5.26 5.76 5.68
CA GLY A 241 5.93 6.23 6.89
C GLY A 241 4.98 6.34 8.08
N TYR A 242 5.44 6.97 9.15
CA TYR A 242 4.59 7.32 10.30
C TYR A 242 3.87 8.63 10.02
N ALA A 243 2.54 8.66 10.13
CA ALA A 243 1.77 9.89 9.96
C ALA A 243 2.20 10.95 10.99
N ASP A 244 2.33 12.20 10.54
CA ASP A 244 2.44 13.34 11.45
C ASP A 244 1.04 13.63 12.05
N PRO A 245 0.85 13.45 13.38
CA PRO A 245 -0.45 13.66 14.02
C PRO A 245 -0.84 15.15 14.11
N ASP A 246 0.13 16.07 14.02
CA ASP A 246 -0.10 17.50 14.18
C ASP A 246 -0.41 18.19 12.84
N ALA A 247 -0.07 17.55 11.72
CA ALA A 247 -0.36 18.05 10.39
C ALA A 247 -1.87 18.15 10.09
N VAL A 248 -2.33 19.35 9.72
CA VAL A 248 -3.75 19.65 9.54
C VAL A 248 -4.38 18.86 8.38
N GLU A 249 -3.63 18.61 7.31
CA GLU A 249 -4.06 17.84 6.15
C GLU A 249 -4.34 16.36 6.46
N ASN A 250 -3.72 15.81 7.52
CA ASN A 250 -3.96 14.44 7.97
C ASN A 250 -5.28 14.29 8.75
N ARG A 251 -5.93 15.42 9.09
CA ARG A 251 -7.27 15.45 9.68
C ARG A 251 -8.37 15.25 8.64
N LEU A 252 -8.04 15.22 7.35
CA LEU A 252 -9.01 14.98 6.28
C LEU A 252 -9.70 13.62 6.46
N VAL A 253 -11.00 13.67 6.72
CA VAL A 253 -11.89 12.51 6.67
C VAL A 253 -12.68 12.58 5.38
N THR A 254 -12.50 11.58 4.52
CA THR A 254 -13.19 11.51 3.24
C THR A 254 -14.49 10.74 3.35
N GLU A 255 -15.55 11.24 2.72
CA GLU A 255 -16.81 10.53 2.61
C GLU A 255 -16.72 9.29 1.69
N ARG A 256 -17.67 8.38 1.86
CA ARG A 256 -17.93 7.24 0.97
C ARG A 256 -19.41 7.27 0.58
N ALA A 257 -19.69 6.86 -0.66
CA ALA A 257 -21.07 6.73 -1.12
C ALA A 257 -21.82 5.70 -0.24
N PRO A 258 -23.05 6.00 0.19
CA PRO A 258 -23.92 5.04 0.84
C PRO A 258 -24.00 3.72 0.07
N LEU A 259 -24.05 2.59 0.80
CA LEU A 259 -24.06 1.24 0.21
C LEU A 259 -25.15 1.07 -0.85
N GLN A 260 -26.32 1.66 -0.61
CA GLN A 260 -27.50 1.56 -1.45
C GLN A 260 -27.35 2.26 -2.81
N GLU A 261 -26.36 3.14 -2.98
CA GLU A 261 -26.10 3.79 -4.29
C GLU A 261 -25.42 2.86 -5.29
N TRP A 262 -24.74 1.80 -4.84
CA TRP A 262 -23.85 1.01 -5.69
C TRP A 262 -23.93 -0.51 -5.48
N ALA A 263 -24.50 -0.97 -4.37
CA ALA A 263 -24.74 -2.40 -4.13
C ALA A 263 -26.21 -2.75 -4.34
N HIS A 264 -26.47 -3.75 -5.16
CA HIS A 264 -27.80 -4.26 -5.46
C HIS A 264 -27.94 -5.70 -4.97
N PHE A 265 -28.70 -5.89 -3.89
CA PHE A 265 -28.99 -7.22 -3.35
C PHE A 265 -30.20 -7.79 -4.09
N LEU A 266 -29.97 -8.80 -4.92
CA LEU A 266 -30.99 -9.51 -5.68
C LEU A 266 -31.21 -10.88 -5.00
N ASN A 267 -32.47 -11.20 -4.70
CA ASN A 267 -32.87 -12.49 -4.14
C ASN A 267 -33.54 -13.35 -5.20
#